data_AF-A0A7S1IG93-F1
#
_entry.id   AF-A0A7S1IG93-F1
#
_cell.length_a   1.000
_cell.length_b   1.000
_cell.length_c   1.000
_cell.angle_alpha   90.00
_cell.angle_beta   90.00
_cell.angle_gamma   90.00
#
_symmetry.space_group_name_H-M   'P 1'
#
loop_
_entity.id
_entity.type
_entity.pdbx_description
1 polymer ?
#
loop_
_entity_poly.entity_id
_entity_poly.type
_entity_poly.pdbx_seq_one_letter_code
_entity_poly.pdbx_strand_id
1 'polypeptide(L)'
;ARVEPEWVELALPHLVEVSYSRVAWDSEAGQVTATKNAHLMSLTLVDHQVVPYHLSHPVEARQIFICDGLVAGQCGAGLPFAVHNATLRADLAALQDRVRDPAGSIDAAALGAFYSERLPAGVADAESLVRWCRARGQNVAHLCLPDTLRQALQQRCRPGQFPDVWEHRGYRLPLTYRYAPGTDEDGVTLTVPVVGLQQLPEAALEWLVPGYLPWKVEALLASLPHSVQAILPGDCTRQVLAAIPEGPSDGGATQRGSLRGFLEAQLQAMGIDSGPLPPLDPDPSVPRHLVMRIRVIDSRGQVMAAGRDLRSLRAACTTQPSTQASAPFTTHGLTSWSFGPWPQEAVYPRPWPEDCCPPDAPAPMPQWMHTPLFPVLLDR
;
A
#
# COMPACT_ATOMS: atom_id res chain seq x y z
N ALA A 1 19.47 -29.02 -57.15
CA ALA A 1 18.97 -27.64 -56.93
C ALA A 1 18.84 -27.41 -55.44
N ARG A 2 19.17 -26.22 -54.94
CA ARG A 2 19.00 -25.85 -53.52
C ARG A 2 17.57 -25.34 -53.36
N VAL A 3 16.82 -25.87 -52.40
CA VAL A 3 15.44 -25.46 -52.12
C VAL A 3 15.42 -24.88 -50.72
N GLU A 4 14.90 -23.67 -50.59
CA GLU A 4 14.74 -23.01 -49.29
C GLU A 4 13.40 -23.43 -48.65
N PRO A 5 13.36 -23.67 -47.33
CA PRO A 5 12.15 -24.13 -46.63
C PRO A 5 10.95 -23.19 -46.81
N GLU A 6 11.20 -21.89 -46.85
CA GLU A 6 10.20 -20.83 -47.03
C GLU A 6 9.42 -20.97 -48.34
N TRP A 7 10.09 -21.44 -49.40
CA TRP A 7 9.47 -21.62 -50.71
C TRP A 7 8.52 -22.83 -50.71
N VAL A 8 8.82 -23.84 -49.89
CA VAL A 8 7.99 -25.04 -49.76
C VAL A 8 6.69 -24.73 -49.05
N GLU A 9 6.72 -23.87 -48.01
CA GLU A 9 5.50 -23.40 -47.33
C GLU A 9 4.57 -22.63 -48.28
N LEU A 10 5.12 -21.77 -49.14
CA LEU A 10 4.36 -20.98 -50.09
C LEU A 10 3.81 -21.81 -51.26
N ALA A 11 4.59 -22.78 -51.76
CA ALA A 11 4.24 -23.54 -52.94
C ALA A 11 3.23 -24.68 -52.68
N LEU A 12 3.23 -25.28 -51.47
CA LEU A 12 2.44 -26.47 -51.15
C LEU A 12 1.71 -26.36 -49.79
N PRO A 13 0.86 -25.33 -49.58
CA PRO A 13 0.24 -25.06 -48.29
C PRO A 13 -0.70 -26.18 -47.79
N HIS A 14 -1.19 -27.03 -48.69
CA HIS A 14 -2.08 -28.15 -48.37
C HIS A 14 -1.35 -29.41 -47.87
N LEU A 15 -0.03 -29.49 -48.03
CA LEU A 15 0.80 -30.61 -47.56
C LEU A 15 1.59 -30.28 -46.30
N VAL A 16 1.66 -28.99 -45.94
CA VAL A 16 2.38 -28.51 -44.77
C VAL A 16 1.42 -28.45 -43.59
N GLU A 17 1.73 -29.20 -42.53
CA GLU A 17 1.05 -29.13 -41.25
C GLU A 17 1.72 -28.04 -40.40
N VAL A 18 0.98 -26.97 -40.10
CA VAL A 18 1.46 -25.86 -39.28
C VAL A 18 0.80 -25.92 -37.90
N SER A 19 1.60 -25.90 -36.85
CA SER A 19 1.14 -25.83 -35.47
C SER A 19 1.69 -24.58 -34.77
N TYR A 20 0.89 -24.01 -33.88
CA TYR A 20 1.26 -22.88 -33.04
C TYR A 20 1.24 -23.32 -31.58
N SER A 21 2.25 -22.90 -30.83
CA SER A 21 2.38 -23.17 -29.40
C SER A 21 2.88 -21.93 -28.67
N ARG A 22 2.73 -21.90 -27.34
CA ARG A 22 3.16 -20.77 -26.49
C ARG A 22 2.62 -19.42 -26.96
N VAL A 23 1.33 -19.37 -27.29
CA VAL A 23 0.66 -18.12 -27.66
C VAL A 23 0.56 -17.24 -26.42
N ALA A 24 1.20 -16.08 -26.45
CA ALA A 24 1.22 -15.16 -25.32
C ALA A 24 1.40 -13.71 -25.79
N TRP A 25 0.98 -12.76 -24.94
CA TRP A 25 1.36 -11.37 -25.11
C TRP A 25 2.85 -11.18 -24.82
N ASP A 26 3.56 -10.55 -25.76
CA ASP A 26 4.93 -10.09 -25.58
C ASP A 26 4.90 -8.57 -25.36
N SER A 27 5.20 -8.15 -24.13
CA SER A 27 5.21 -6.73 -23.74
C SER A 27 6.35 -5.93 -24.36
N GLU A 28 7.48 -6.58 -24.68
CA GLU A 28 8.61 -5.89 -25.33
C GLU A 28 8.31 -5.66 -26.81
N ALA A 29 7.75 -6.67 -27.49
CA ALA A 29 7.35 -6.55 -28.88
C ALA A 29 6.03 -5.78 -29.07
N GLY A 30 5.22 -5.65 -28.01
CA GLY A 30 3.92 -4.98 -28.06
C GLY A 30 2.88 -5.71 -28.92
N GLN A 31 2.98 -7.03 -29.02
CA GLN A 31 2.09 -7.86 -29.85
C GLN A 31 1.96 -9.28 -29.28
N VAL A 32 0.93 -10.01 -29.74
CA VAL A 32 0.80 -11.43 -29.42
C VAL A 32 1.77 -12.23 -30.31
N THR A 33 2.63 -13.01 -29.69
CA THR A 33 3.59 -13.89 -30.37
C THR A 33 3.21 -15.35 -30.16
N ALA A 34 3.63 -16.20 -31.09
CA ALA A 34 3.48 -17.64 -31.00
C ALA A 34 4.72 -18.35 -31.55
N THR A 35 5.01 -19.53 -31.04
CA THR A 35 6.03 -20.43 -31.58
C THR A 35 5.40 -21.28 -32.68
N LYS A 36 5.79 -21.04 -33.93
CA LYS A 36 5.34 -21.78 -35.12
C LYS A 36 6.27 -22.97 -35.38
N ASN A 37 5.67 -24.14 -35.57
CA ASN A 37 6.33 -25.32 -36.14
C ASN A 37 5.61 -25.71 -37.43
N ALA A 38 6.36 -26.05 -38.47
CA ALA A 38 5.81 -26.49 -39.74
C ALA A 38 6.49 -27.78 -40.18
N HIS A 39 5.68 -28.78 -40.49
CA HIS A 39 6.14 -30.10 -40.90
C HIS A 39 5.54 -30.48 -42.26
N LEU A 40 6.36 -31.08 -43.11
CA LEU A 40 5.94 -31.73 -44.34
C LEU A 40 6.20 -33.22 -44.16
N MET A 41 5.16 -33.97 -43.79
CA MET A 41 5.27 -35.40 -43.42
C MET A 41 6.29 -35.60 -42.27
N SER A 42 7.41 -36.27 -42.51
CA SER A 42 8.48 -36.48 -41.52
C SER A 42 9.57 -35.40 -41.55
N LEU A 43 9.46 -34.41 -42.44
CA LEU A 43 10.47 -33.36 -42.60
C LEU A 43 10.04 -32.07 -41.90
N THR A 44 10.85 -31.61 -40.95
CA THR A 44 10.65 -30.31 -40.29
C THR A 44 11.11 -29.19 -41.21
N LEU A 45 10.18 -28.31 -41.60
CA LEU A 45 10.46 -27.11 -42.42
C LEU A 45 10.81 -25.91 -41.55
N VAL A 46 10.01 -25.68 -40.51
CA VAL A 46 10.20 -24.61 -39.52
C VAL A 46 10.17 -25.22 -38.14
N ASP A 47 11.18 -24.91 -37.35
CA ASP A 47 11.34 -25.41 -35.99
C ASP A 47 11.43 -24.23 -35.01
N HIS A 48 10.49 -24.15 -34.09
CA HIS A 48 10.45 -23.21 -32.98
C HIS A 48 10.60 -21.72 -33.36
N GLN A 49 10.06 -21.32 -34.50
CA GLN A 49 10.15 -19.92 -34.94
C GLN A 49 9.13 -19.05 -34.22
N VAL A 50 9.58 -17.99 -33.55
CA VAL A 50 8.69 -16.99 -32.94
C VAL A 50 8.15 -16.08 -34.04
N VAL A 51 6.82 -16.02 -34.17
CA VAL A 51 6.13 -15.22 -35.19
C VAL A 51 5.01 -14.38 -34.58
N PRO A 52 4.65 -13.23 -35.20
CA PRO A 52 3.46 -12.47 -34.83
C PRO A 52 2.20 -13.30 -35.06
N TYR A 53 1.39 -13.48 -34.01
CA TYR A 53 0.23 -14.36 -34.07
C TYR A 53 -0.98 -13.71 -34.76
N HIS A 54 -1.11 -12.38 -34.66
CA HIS A 54 -2.24 -11.63 -35.23
C HIS A 54 -2.34 -11.73 -36.77
N LEU A 55 -1.25 -12.07 -37.47
CA LEU A 55 -1.24 -12.25 -38.92
C LEU A 55 -2.02 -13.49 -39.38
N SER A 56 -2.00 -14.55 -38.56
CA SER A 56 -2.70 -15.81 -38.85
C SER A 56 -4.03 -15.92 -38.10
N HIS A 57 -4.08 -15.44 -36.86
CA HIS A 57 -5.24 -15.58 -35.97
C HIS A 57 -5.66 -14.23 -35.36
N PRO A 58 -6.15 -13.28 -36.19
CA PRO A 58 -6.41 -11.90 -35.75
C PRO A 58 -7.46 -11.80 -34.62
N VAL A 59 -8.47 -12.67 -34.63
CA VAL A 59 -9.56 -12.65 -33.63
C VAL A 59 -9.05 -13.09 -32.27
N GLU A 60 -8.31 -14.20 -32.21
CA GLU A 60 -7.75 -14.73 -30.96
C GLU A 60 -6.63 -13.82 -30.43
N ALA A 61 -5.72 -13.36 -31.31
CA ALA A 61 -4.70 -12.40 -30.94
C ALA A 61 -5.31 -11.11 -30.36
N ARG A 62 -6.42 -10.62 -30.92
CA ARG A 62 -7.14 -9.47 -30.36
C ARG A 62 -7.67 -9.74 -28.95
N GLN A 63 -8.22 -10.92 -28.69
CA GLN A 63 -8.71 -11.27 -27.35
C GLN A 63 -7.55 -11.30 -26.33
N ILE A 64 -6.44 -11.94 -26.69
CA ILE A 64 -5.23 -11.97 -25.86
C ILE A 64 -4.68 -10.55 -25.64
N PHE A 65 -4.62 -9.72 -26.68
CA PHE A 65 -4.20 -8.32 -26.55
C PHE A 65 -5.09 -7.52 -25.58
N ILE A 66 -6.41 -7.70 -25.65
CA ILE A 66 -7.33 -7.00 -24.74
C ILE A 66 -7.10 -7.46 -23.30
N CYS A 67 -7.00 -8.77 -23.06
CA CYS A 67 -6.82 -9.32 -21.72
C CYS A 67 -5.43 -9.00 -21.14
N ASP A 68 -4.37 -9.32 -21.85
CA ASP A 68 -3.01 -9.24 -21.30
C ASP A 68 -2.40 -7.85 -21.56
N GLY A 69 -2.59 -7.31 -22.75
CA GLY A 69 -2.12 -5.97 -23.10
C GLY A 69 -2.86 -4.87 -22.34
N LEU A 70 -4.19 -4.82 -22.44
CA LEU A 70 -4.98 -3.69 -21.91
C LEU A 70 -5.48 -3.92 -20.49
N VAL A 71 -6.10 -5.06 -20.20
CA VAL A 71 -6.67 -5.35 -18.87
C VAL A 71 -5.55 -5.61 -17.85
N ALA A 72 -4.51 -6.38 -18.18
CA ALA A 72 -3.36 -6.54 -17.28
C ALA A 72 -2.37 -5.35 -17.33
N GLY A 73 -2.55 -4.41 -18.27
CA GLY A 73 -1.77 -3.16 -18.34
C GLY A 73 -0.37 -3.31 -18.94
N GLN A 74 -0.13 -4.40 -19.70
CA GLN A 74 1.17 -4.71 -20.30
C GLN A 74 1.38 -4.13 -21.71
N CYS A 75 0.45 -3.28 -22.19
CA CYS A 75 0.49 -2.71 -23.53
C CYS A 75 1.69 -1.76 -23.77
N GLY A 76 2.17 -1.06 -22.73
CA GLY A 76 3.38 -0.22 -22.81
C GLY A 76 3.28 1.02 -23.73
N ALA A 77 2.19 1.20 -24.47
CA ALA A 77 2.05 2.21 -25.52
C ALA A 77 1.98 3.68 -25.05
N GLY A 78 1.98 3.96 -23.74
CA GLY A 78 1.98 5.32 -23.19
C GLY A 78 0.78 6.19 -23.58
N LEU A 79 -0.34 5.58 -23.98
CA LEU A 79 -1.52 6.30 -24.47
C LEU A 79 -2.25 7.02 -23.32
N PRO A 80 -2.75 8.26 -23.51
CA PRO A 80 -3.36 9.03 -22.42
C PRO A 80 -4.49 8.31 -21.68
N PHE A 81 -5.39 7.62 -22.39
CA PHE A 81 -6.47 6.86 -21.75
C PHE A 81 -5.95 5.67 -20.93
N ALA A 82 -4.87 5.03 -21.39
CA ALA A 82 -4.29 3.88 -20.71
C ALA A 82 -3.62 4.32 -19.40
N VAL A 83 -2.92 5.47 -19.43
CA VAL A 83 -2.38 6.10 -18.22
C VAL A 83 -3.50 6.48 -17.26
N HIS A 84 -4.55 7.16 -17.75
CA HIS A 84 -5.73 7.50 -16.93
C HIS A 84 -6.35 6.26 -16.27
N ASN A 85 -6.60 5.21 -17.04
CA ASN A 85 -7.20 3.97 -16.53
C ASN A 85 -6.30 3.26 -15.53
N ALA A 86 -4.98 3.24 -15.75
CA ALA A 86 -4.02 2.66 -14.81
C ALA A 86 -4.00 3.44 -13.49
N THR A 87 -3.95 4.77 -13.55
CA THR A 87 -4.01 5.63 -12.36
C THR A 87 -5.33 5.44 -11.60
N LEU A 88 -6.46 5.49 -12.31
CA LEU A 88 -7.77 5.27 -11.68
C LEU A 88 -7.86 3.90 -11.00
N ARG A 89 -7.36 2.84 -11.63
CA ARG A 89 -7.34 1.50 -11.04
C ARG A 89 -6.45 1.42 -9.81
N ALA A 90 -5.28 2.05 -9.83
CA ALA A 90 -4.40 2.12 -8.67
C ALA A 90 -5.06 2.86 -7.50
N ASP A 91 -5.74 3.98 -7.79
CA ASP A 91 -6.48 4.76 -6.80
C ASP A 91 -7.66 3.97 -6.21
N LEU A 92 -8.40 3.25 -7.05
CA LEU A 92 -9.47 2.37 -6.61
C LEU A 92 -8.96 1.23 -5.73
N ALA A 93 -7.84 0.60 -6.10
CA ALA A 93 -7.21 -0.45 -5.29
C ALA A 93 -6.77 0.08 -3.92
N ALA A 94 -6.14 1.25 -3.87
CA ALA A 94 -5.74 1.90 -2.62
C ALA A 94 -6.95 2.24 -1.74
N LEU A 95 -8.06 2.73 -2.32
CA LEU A 95 -9.30 2.98 -1.60
C LEU A 95 -9.94 1.69 -1.08
N GLN A 96 -9.95 0.62 -1.88
CA GLN A 96 -10.47 -0.71 -1.48
C GLN A 96 -9.69 -1.28 -0.31
N ASP A 97 -8.35 -1.19 -0.34
CA ASP A 97 -7.49 -1.61 0.75
C ASP A 97 -7.84 -0.87 2.05
N ARG A 98 -8.13 0.44 1.97
CA ARG A 98 -8.56 1.25 3.12
C ARG A 98 -9.94 0.81 3.63
N VAL A 99 -10.97 0.77 2.78
CA VAL A 99 -12.36 0.49 3.21
C VAL A 99 -12.67 -1.00 3.38
N ARG A 100 -11.72 -1.89 3.08
CA ARG A 100 -11.87 -3.36 3.13
C ARG A 100 -13.07 -3.87 2.35
N ASP A 101 -13.29 -3.32 1.15
CA ASP A 101 -14.42 -3.69 0.29
C ASP A 101 -13.97 -4.48 -0.94
N PRO A 102 -14.06 -5.82 -0.93
CA PRO A 102 -13.72 -6.64 -2.09
C PRO A 102 -14.73 -6.48 -3.24
N ALA A 103 -15.99 -6.09 -2.96
CA ALA A 103 -17.04 -5.99 -3.97
C ALA A 103 -16.86 -4.76 -4.88
N GLY A 104 -16.02 -3.81 -4.49
CA GLY A 104 -15.69 -2.63 -5.30
C GLY A 104 -14.71 -2.88 -6.43
N SER A 105 -14.19 -4.11 -6.60
CA SER A 105 -13.20 -4.44 -7.63
C SER A 105 -13.79 -4.43 -9.04
N ILE A 106 -13.05 -3.86 -10.00
CA ILE A 106 -13.43 -3.94 -11.41
C ILE A 106 -13.08 -5.33 -11.91
N ASP A 107 -14.11 -6.11 -12.23
CA ASP A 107 -13.94 -7.43 -12.82
C ASP A 107 -13.15 -7.36 -14.14
N ALA A 108 -12.14 -8.22 -14.26
CA ALA A 108 -11.28 -8.30 -15.43
C ALA A 108 -12.08 -8.69 -16.69
N ALA A 109 -13.09 -9.56 -16.57
CA ALA A 109 -13.93 -9.94 -17.69
C ALA A 109 -14.82 -8.77 -18.15
N ALA A 110 -15.42 -8.03 -17.20
CA ALA A 110 -16.15 -6.80 -17.50
C ALA A 110 -15.26 -5.74 -18.17
N LEU A 111 -14.01 -5.58 -17.73
CA LEU A 111 -13.06 -4.66 -18.37
C LEU A 111 -12.65 -5.11 -19.77
N GLY A 112 -12.49 -6.43 -19.98
CA GLY A 112 -12.26 -7.01 -21.29
C GLY A 112 -13.42 -6.74 -22.25
N ALA A 113 -14.66 -6.91 -21.80
CA ALA A 113 -15.86 -6.58 -22.55
C ALA A 113 -15.92 -5.07 -22.88
N PHE A 114 -15.63 -4.21 -21.91
CA PHE A 114 -15.56 -2.76 -22.08
C PHE A 114 -14.66 -2.34 -23.24
N TYR A 115 -13.45 -2.91 -23.33
CA TYR A 115 -12.53 -2.64 -24.44
C TYR A 115 -12.99 -3.30 -25.75
N SER A 116 -13.48 -4.54 -25.69
CA SER A 116 -13.90 -5.28 -26.88
C SER A 116 -15.04 -4.59 -27.63
N GLU A 117 -15.98 -3.96 -26.92
CA GLU A 117 -17.09 -3.20 -27.51
C GLU A 117 -16.65 -1.90 -28.19
N ARG A 118 -15.55 -1.30 -27.72
CA ARG A 118 -15.11 0.06 -28.12
C ARG A 118 -13.99 0.05 -29.15
N LEU A 119 -13.17 -0.99 -29.17
CA LEU A 119 -12.07 -1.15 -30.12
C LEU A 119 -12.55 -1.83 -31.41
N PRO A 120 -12.16 -1.36 -32.59
CA PRO A 120 -12.48 -2.04 -33.84
C PRO A 120 -11.79 -3.41 -33.94
N ALA A 121 -12.26 -4.27 -34.86
CA ALA A 121 -11.71 -5.60 -35.06
C ALA A 121 -10.24 -5.62 -35.52
N GLY A 122 -9.78 -4.58 -36.21
CA GLY A 122 -8.41 -4.47 -36.73
C GLY A 122 -7.37 -3.96 -35.73
N VAL A 123 -7.73 -3.76 -34.46
CA VAL A 123 -6.81 -3.37 -33.39
C VAL A 123 -6.53 -4.61 -32.54
N ALA A 124 -5.34 -5.18 -32.71
CA ALA A 124 -4.94 -6.47 -32.12
C ALA A 124 -3.54 -6.44 -31.48
N ASP A 125 -2.87 -5.30 -31.50
CA ASP A 125 -1.51 -5.09 -30.99
C ASP A 125 -1.34 -3.61 -30.58
N ALA A 126 -0.20 -3.29 -29.96
CA ALA A 126 0.09 -1.94 -29.49
C ALA A 126 0.22 -0.94 -30.66
N GLU A 127 0.83 -1.34 -31.77
CA GLU A 127 1.06 -0.47 -32.93
C GLU A 127 -0.26 -0.05 -33.60
N SER A 128 -1.13 -1.01 -33.88
CA SER A 128 -2.46 -0.83 -34.44
C SER A 128 -3.34 0.01 -33.52
N LEU A 129 -3.24 -0.16 -32.19
CA LEU A 129 -3.92 0.69 -31.22
C LEU A 129 -3.42 2.13 -31.27
N VAL A 130 -2.09 2.35 -31.26
CA VAL A 130 -1.50 3.69 -31.33
C VAL A 130 -1.90 4.39 -32.63
N ARG A 131 -1.82 3.67 -33.77
CA ARG A 131 -2.22 4.18 -35.08
C ARG A 131 -3.69 4.58 -35.09
N TRP A 132 -4.57 3.72 -34.56
CA TRP A 132 -6.00 4.00 -34.46
C TRP A 132 -6.30 5.19 -33.55
N CYS A 133 -5.62 5.29 -32.39
CA CYS A 133 -5.78 6.41 -31.47
C CYS A 133 -5.34 7.74 -32.13
N ARG A 134 -4.19 7.75 -32.81
CA ARG A 134 -3.69 8.93 -33.53
C ARG A 134 -4.67 9.39 -34.61
N ALA A 135 -5.24 8.46 -35.36
CA ALA A 135 -6.23 8.79 -36.40
C ALA A 135 -7.53 9.40 -35.82
N ARG A 136 -7.90 9.03 -34.58
CA ARG A 136 -9.08 9.60 -33.88
C ARG A 136 -8.77 10.87 -33.09
N GLY A 137 -7.53 11.16 -32.73
CA GLY A 137 -7.18 12.30 -31.86
C GLY A 137 -7.86 12.20 -30.49
N GLN A 138 -8.55 13.26 -30.05
CA GLN A 138 -9.23 13.31 -28.74
C GLN A 138 -10.46 12.39 -28.63
N ASN A 139 -10.94 11.81 -29.74
CA ASN A 139 -12.13 10.96 -29.76
C ASN A 139 -11.95 9.59 -29.07
N VAL A 140 -10.82 9.34 -28.41
CA VAL A 140 -10.55 8.12 -27.63
C VAL A 140 -11.02 8.19 -26.18
N ALA A 141 -11.62 9.31 -25.74
CA ALA A 141 -12.10 9.50 -24.37
C ALA A 141 -13.13 8.44 -23.91
N HIS A 142 -13.85 7.81 -24.84
CA HIS A 142 -14.76 6.69 -24.52
C HIS A 142 -14.04 5.42 -24.02
N LEU A 143 -12.71 5.33 -24.19
CA LEU A 143 -11.88 4.29 -23.59
C LEU A 143 -11.43 4.62 -22.16
N CYS A 144 -11.65 5.84 -21.68
CA CYS A 144 -11.38 6.20 -20.29
C CYS A 144 -12.47 5.60 -19.39
N LEU A 145 -12.03 4.99 -18.29
CA LEU A 145 -12.91 4.58 -17.21
C LEU A 145 -13.47 5.83 -16.50
N PRO A 146 -14.75 5.81 -16.09
CA PRO A 146 -15.40 6.97 -15.50
C PRO A 146 -14.95 7.20 -14.05
N ASP A 147 -14.71 8.47 -13.70
CA ASP A 147 -14.32 8.86 -12.33
C ASP A 147 -15.42 8.62 -11.28
N THR A 148 -16.65 8.35 -11.71
CA THR A 148 -17.75 7.97 -10.80
C THR A 148 -17.43 6.72 -9.98
N LEU A 149 -16.61 5.81 -10.50
CA LEU A 149 -16.12 4.64 -9.75
C LEU A 149 -15.32 5.07 -8.51
N ARG A 150 -14.42 6.05 -8.68
CA ARG A 150 -13.60 6.60 -7.59
C ARG A 150 -14.49 7.34 -6.58
N GLN A 151 -15.40 8.17 -7.07
CA GLN A 151 -16.31 8.94 -6.24
C GLN A 151 -17.17 8.03 -5.33
N ALA A 152 -17.67 6.91 -5.86
CA ALA A 152 -18.45 5.95 -5.09
C ALA A 152 -17.67 5.35 -3.90
N LEU A 153 -16.39 5.00 -4.09
CA LEU A 153 -15.54 4.53 -3.00
C LEU A 153 -15.13 5.66 -2.04
N GLN A 154 -14.84 6.85 -2.55
CA GLN A 154 -14.49 8.01 -1.72
C GLN A 154 -15.61 8.41 -0.76
N GLN A 155 -16.88 8.28 -1.15
CA GLN A 155 -18.02 8.52 -0.25
C GLN A 155 -18.02 7.60 0.98
N ARG A 156 -17.40 6.42 0.87
CA ARG A 156 -17.24 5.46 1.98
C ARG A 156 -15.96 5.68 2.79
N CYS A 157 -14.99 6.40 2.24
CA CYS A 157 -13.73 6.75 2.86
C CYS A 157 -13.78 8.22 3.31
N ARG A 158 -14.41 8.51 4.47
CA ARG A 158 -14.55 9.90 4.92
C ARG A 158 -13.18 10.54 5.17
N PRO A 159 -13.02 11.85 4.92
CA PRO A 159 -11.78 12.56 5.23
C PRO A 159 -11.35 12.34 6.68
N GLY A 160 -10.06 12.07 6.89
CA GLY A 160 -9.47 11.84 8.21
C GLY A 160 -9.69 10.45 8.82
N GLN A 161 -10.53 9.58 8.25
CA GLN A 161 -10.71 8.22 8.77
C GLN A 161 -9.51 7.30 8.48
N PHE A 162 -8.85 7.52 7.35
CA PHE A 162 -7.76 6.70 6.84
C PHE A 162 -6.55 7.59 6.51
N PRO A 163 -5.84 8.10 7.54
CA PRO A 163 -4.69 8.97 7.33
C PRO A 163 -3.51 8.21 6.71
N ASP A 164 -2.75 8.89 5.85
CA ASP A 164 -1.51 8.34 5.27
C ASP A 164 -0.33 8.38 6.24
N VAL A 165 -0.46 9.15 7.31
CA VAL A 165 0.59 9.36 8.30
C VAL A 165 0.00 9.18 9.69
N TRP A 166 0.68 8.40 10.51
CA TRP A 166 0.46 8.33 11.93
C TRP A 166 1.36 9.35 12.62
N GLU A 167 0.76 10.23 13.41
CA GLU A 167 1.49 11.25 14.14
C GLU A 167 1.46 10.96 15.64
N HIS A 168 2.57 11.14 16.35
CA HIS A 168 2.60 11.08 17.81
C HIS A 168 3.75 11.89 18.39
N ARG A 169 3.47 12.88 19.25
CA ARG A 169 4.48 13.74 19.88
C ARG A 169 5.51 14.31 18.88
N GLY A 170 5.05 14.69 17.68
CA GLY A 170 5.90 15.22 16.60
C GLY A 170 6.57 14.17 15.72
N TYR A 171 6.51 12.87 16.06
CA TYR A 171 6.85 11.80 15.13
C TYR A 171 5.79 11.69 14.05
N ARG A 172 6.22 11.59 12.79
CA ARG A 172 5.36 11.39 11.62
C ARG A 172 5.82 10.13 10.91
N LEU A 173 5.00 9.10 10.91
CA LEU A 173 5.35 7.76 10.43
C LEU A 173 4.32 7.29 9.40
N PRO A 174 4.73 6.80 8.22
CA PRO A 174 3.79 6.47 7.16
C PRO A 174 2.97 5.22 7.48
N LEU A 175 1.69 5.27 7.11
CA LEU A 175 0.73 4.18 7.19
C LEU A 175 0.47 3.62 5.79
N THR A 176 0.40 2.29 5.71
CA THR A 176 -0.03 1.58 4.50
C THR A 176 -1.17 0.63 4.83
N TYR A 177 -2.14 0.55 3.94
CA TYR A 177 -3.34 -0.26 4.09
C TYR A 177 -3.27 -1.42 3.12
N ARG A 178 -3.73 -2.60 3.56
CA ARG A 178 -3.82 -3.77 2.70
C ARG A 178 -5.03 -4.60 3.09
N TYR A 179 -5.86 -4.93 2.11
CA TYR A 179 -6.89 -5.95 2.23
C TYR A 179 -6.35 -7.28 1.69
N ALA A 180 -5.87 -8.14 2.58
CA ALA A 180 -5.34 -9.45 2.22
C ALA A 180 -5.71 -10.51 3.27
N PRO A 181 -7.00 -10.86 3.40
CA PRO A 181 -7.49 -11.78 4.43
C PRO A 181 -6.66 -13.06 4.52
N GLY A 182 -6.31 -13.46 5.75
CA GLY A 182 -5.52 -14.68 6.02
C GLY A 182 -4.01 -14.52 5.89
N THR A 183 -3.52 -13.39 5.35
CA THR A 183 -2.09 -13.09 5.29
C THR A 183 -1.61 -12.25 6.47
N ASP A 184 -0.30 -12.26 6.74
CA ASP A 184 0.29 -11.44 7.80
C ASP A 184 0.31 -9.94 7.47
N GLU A 185 0.23 -9.57 6.19
CA GLU A 185 0.21 -8.18 5.71
C GLU A 185 -1.19 -7.53 5.82
N ASP A 186 -2.23 -8.28 6.20
CA ASP A 186 -3.60 -7.75 6.27
C ASP A 186 -3.77 -6.66 7.34
N GLY A 187 -4.48 -5.59 6.97
CA GLY A 187 -4.83 -4.48 7.86
C GLY A 187 -3.95 -3.25 7.65
N VAL A 188 -3.69 -2.54 8.75
CA VAL A 188 -2.89 -1.30 8.74
C VAL A 188 -1.47 -1.61 9.17
N THR A 189 -0.50 -1.12 8.39
CA THR A 189 0.93 -1.23 8.65
C THR A 189 1.53 0.15 8.88
N LEU A 190 2.13 0.34 10.05
CA LEU A 190 2.96 1.48 10.42
C LEU A 190 4.41 1.18 10.05
N THR A 191 5.03 2.01 9.21
CA THR A 191 6.44 1.88 8.88
C THR A 191 7.27 2.77 9.79
N VAL A 192 8.26 2.17 10.46
CA VAL A 192 9.03 2.81 11.54
C VAL A 192 10.53 2.64 11.32
N PRO A 193 11.31 3.71 11.27
CA PRO A 193 12.77 3.61 11.31
C PRO A 193 13.24 2.94 12.61
N VAL A 194 14.25 2.08 12.53
CA VAL A 194 14.78 1.36 13.71
C VAL A 194 15.12 2.30 14.89
N VAL A 195 15.59 3.52 14.59
CA VAL A 195 15.91 4.56 15.59
C VAL A 195 14.70 5.07 16.37
N GLY A 196 13.50 4.99 15.80
CA GLY A 196 12.24 5.42 16.41
C GLY A 196 11.49 4.31 17.14
N LEU A 197 11.86 3.04 16.94
CA LEU A 197 11.13 1.87 17.44
C LEU A 197 10.95 1.86 18.97
N GLN A 198 12.00 2.24 19.70
CA GLN A 198 11.96 2.26 21.17
C GLN A 198 11.06 3.38 21.72
N GLN A 199 10.77 4.40 20.92
CA GLN A 199 9.98 5.56 21.33
C GLN A 199 8.49 5.39 21.07
N LEU A 200 8.08 4.30 20.41
CA LEU A 200 6.68 4.05 20.11
C LEU A 200 5.85 3.77 21.38
N PRO A 201 4.77 4.52 21.63
CA PRO A 201 3.82 4.23 22.71
C PRO A 201 2.90 3.03 22.38
N GLU A 202 2.98 1.94 23.13
CA GLU A 202 2.07 0.79 22.97
C GLU A 202 0.59 1.23 23.10
N ALA A 203 0.29 2.08 24.09
CA ALA A 203 -1.06 2.60 24.34
C ALA A 203 -1.65 3.38 23.15
N ALA A 204 -0.85 4.16 22.41
CA ALA A 204 -1.37 4.92 21.28
C ALA A 204 -1.58 4.03 20.04
N LEU A 205 -0.77 2.99 19.87
CA LEU A 205 -0.95 2.00 18.79
C LEU A 205 -2.23 1.18 18.97
N GLU A 206 -2.74 1.04 20.20
CA GLU A 206 -4.03 0.39 20.45
C GLU A 206 -5.20 1.09 19.75
N TRP A 207 -5.12 2.41 19.51
CA TRP A 207 -6.17 3.17 18.84
C TRP A 207 -6.22 2.97 17.32
N LEU A 208 -5.18 2.38 16.72
CA LEU A 208 -5.13 2.10 15.29
C LEU A 208 -5.38 3.36 14.43
N VAL A 209 -6.41 3.34 13.57
CA VAL A 209 -6.84 4.48 12.74
C VAL A 209 -8.35 4.70 12.93
N PRO A 210 -8.86 5.93 12.79
CA PRO A 210 -10.26 6.22 13.11
C PRO A 210 -11.26 5.40 12.28
N GLY A 211 -10.94 5.09 11.03
CA GLY A 211 -11.78 4.28 10.15
C GLY A 211 -11.97 2.84 10.61
N TYR A 212 -11.01 2.27 11.38
CA TYR A 212 -11.09 0.90 11.89
C TYR A 212 -11.50 0.83 13.37
N LEU A 213 -11.57 1.97 14.07
CA LEU A 213 -11.99 2.02 15.47
C LEU A 213 -13.36 1.37 15.72
N PRO A 214 -14.41 1.59 14.91
CA PRO A 214 -15.70 0.95 15.12
C PRO A 214 -15.59 -0.58 15.16
N TRP A 215 -14.95 -1.18 14.15
CA TRP A 215 -14.74 -2.62 14.08
C TRP A 215 -13.87 -3.14 15.22
N LYS A 216 -12.86 -2.36 15.63
CA LYS A 216 -11.99 -2.72 16.75
C LYS A 216 -12.74 -2.73 18.08
N VAL A 217 -13.57 -1.72 18.33
CA VAL A 217 -14.41 -1.66 19.53
C VAL A 217 -15.41 -2.82 19.55
N GLU A 218 -16.08 -3.10 18.43
CA GLU A 218 -16.99 -4.24 18.30
C GLU A 218 -16.29 -5.57 18.59
N ALA A 219 -15.11 -5.80 17.99
CA ALA A 219 -14.33 -7.01 18.23
C ALA A 219 -13.91 -7.14 19.69
N LEU A 220 -13.52 -6.04 20.34
CA LEU A 220 -13.15 -6.04 21.75
C LEU A 220 -14.34 -6.33 22.67
N LEU A 221 -15.50 -5.72 22.40
CA LEU A 221 -16.72 -6.02 23.16
C LEU A 221 -17.16 -7.48 22.96
N ALA A 222 -16.99 -8.03 21.75
CA ALA A 222 -17.27 -9.43 21.44
C ALA A 222 -16.25 -10.42 22.04
N SER A 223 -15.06 -9.95 22.45
CA SER A 223 -14.05 -10.76 23.14
C SER A 223 -14.28 -10.89 24.65
N LEU A 224 -15.17 -10.09 25.23
CA LEU A 224 -15.44 -10.10 26.66
C LEU A 224 -16.04 -11.44 27.14
N PRO A 225 -15.97 -11.79 28.44
CA PRO A 225 -16.66 -12.96 28.96
C PRO A 225 -18.17 -12.91 28.66
N HIS A 226 -18.78 -14.07 28.39
CA HIS A 226 -20.21 -14.16 28.04
C HIS A 226 -21.14 -13.50 29.08
N SER A 227 -20.77 -13.56 30.38
CA SER A 227 -21.50 -12.90 31.47
C SER A 227 -21.58 -11.39 31.31
N VAL A 228 -20.54 -10.76 30.76
CA VAL A 228 -20.48 -9.32 30.48
C VAL A 228 -21.22 -9.02 29.18
N GLN A 229 -21.01 -9.83 28.14
CA GLN A 229 -21.69 -9.65 26.85
C GLN A 229 -23.22 -9.66 26.97
N ALA A 230 -23.77 -10.54 27.82
CA ALA A 230 -25.21 -10.70 28.00
C ALA A 230 -25.91 -9.45 28.60
N ILE A 231 -25.15 -8.57 29.26
CA ILE A 231 -25.66 -7.34 29.88
C ILE A 231 -25.29 -6.07 29.11
N LEU A 232 -24.53 -6.18 28.01
CA LEU A 232 -24.20 -5.03 27.18
C LEU A 232 -25.45 -4.49 26.47
N PRO A 233 -25.68 -3.16 26.45
CA PRO A 233 -26.70 -2.56 25.61
C PRO A 233 -26.47 -2.87 24.13
N GLY A 234 -27.55 -3.05 23.36
CA GLY A 234 -27.45 -3.31 21.92
C GLY A 234 -26.77 -2.18 21.11
N ASP A 235 -26.71 -0.97 21.67
CA ASP A 235 -26.06 0.21 21.11
C ASP A 235 -24.74 0.56 21.83
N CYS A 236 -24.19 -0.33 22.67
CA CYS A 236 -22.98 -0.09 23.46
C CYS A 236 -21.80 0.43 22.61
N THR A 237 -21.52 -0.20 21.47
CA THR A 237 -20.50 0.25 20.52
C THR A 237 -20.70 1.73 20.14
N ARG A 238 -21.93 2.12 19.80
CA ARG A 238 -22.24 3.50 19.39
C ARG A 238 -22.02 4.47 20.54
N GLN A 239 -22.44 4.12 21.75
CA GLN A 239 -22.26 4.94 22.95
C GLN A 239 -20.76 5.16 23.26
N VAL A 240 -19.97 4.08 23.22
CA VAL A 240 -18.51 4.13 23.41
C VAL A 240 -17.85 5.01 22.35
N LEU A 241 -18.19 4.81 21.07
CA LEU A 241 -17.62 5.60 19.97
C LEU A 241 -17.98 7.09 20.09
N ALA A 242 -19.20 7.41 20.52
CA ALA A 242 -19.63 8.80 20.75
C ALA A 242 -18.92 9.46 21.94
N ALA A 243 -18.46 8.66 22.91
CA ALA A 243 -17.69 9.14 24.06
C ALA A 243 -16.20 9.36 23.73
N ILE A 244 -15.72 8.93 22.55
CA ILE A 244 -14.34 9.21 22.12
C ILE A 244 -14.25 10.72 21.87
N PRO A 245 -13.37 11.45 22.58
CA PRO A 245 -13.28 12.89 22.42
C PRO A 245 -12.98 13.26 20.96
N GLU A 246 -13.66 14.28 20.44
CA GLU A 246 -13.33 14.86 19.14
C GLU A 246 -11.98 15.57 19.23
N GLY A 247 -11.16 15.40 18.21
CA GLY A 247 -9.78 15.87 18.17
C GLY A 247 -8.98 14.97 17.25
N PRO A 248 -7.92 15.49 16.62
CA PRO A 248 -7.16 14.68 15.70
C PRO A 248 -6.63 13.42 16.40
N SER A 249 -6.60 12.33 15.64
CA SER A 249 -5.95 11.08 16.06
C SER A 249 -4.43 11.22 16.03
N ASP A 250 -3.92 12.37 15.58
CA ASP A 250 -2.58 12.85 15.86
C ASP A 250 -2.36 12.58 17.35
N GLY A 251 -1.46 11.68 17.68
CA GLY A 251 -0.93 11.48 19.02
C GLY A 251 -0.18 12.72 19.55
N GLY A 252 -0.59 13.92 19.16
CA GLY A 252 -0.20 15.21 19.67
C GLY A 252 -1.11 15.61 20.85
N ALA A 253 -0.47 15.73 22.00
CA ALA A 253 -0.93 16.42 23.21
C ALA A 253 -2.04 15.76 24.06
N THR A 254 -1.58 14.90 24.97
CA THR A 254 -2.06 14.69 26.36
C THR A 254 -3.39 13.94 26.59
N GLN A 255 -3.32 12.89 27.44
CA GLN A 255 -4.40 12.21 28.19
C GLN A 255 -5.20 11.05 27.59
N ARG A 256 -5.09 10.67 26.31
CA ARG A 256 -5.72 9.41 25.87
C ARG A 256 -4.86 8.22 26.32
N GLY A 257 -5.34 7.48 27.31
CA GLY A 257 -4.74 6.22 27.76
C GLY A 257 -4.81 5.14 26.69
N SER A 258 -4.64 3.88 27.08
CA SER A 258 -4.90 2.74 26.21
C SER A 258 -6.37 2.72 25.76
N LEU A 259 -6.65 2.19 24.56
CA LEU A 259 -8.03 1.99 24.11
C LEU A 259 -8.76 1.06 25.09
N ARG A 260 -8.06 0.03 25.59
CA ARG A 260 -8.61 -0.88 26.60
C ARG A 260 -8.99 -0.16 27.90
N GLY A 261 -8.09 0.67 28.44
CA GLY A 261 -8.40 1.44 29.65
C GLY A 261 -9.55 2.42 29.46
N PHE A 262 -9.68 2.99 28.25
CA PHE A 262 -10.84 3.81 27.89
C PHE A 262 -12.13 2.97 27.87
N LEU A 263 -12.12 1.79 27.24
CA LEU A 263 -13.28 0.89 27.19
C LEU A 263 -13.72 0.44 28.59
N GLU A 264 -12.79 0.02 29.44
CA GLU A 264 -13.05 -0.33 30.84
C GLU A 264 -13.73 0.82 31.58
N ALA A 265 -13.21 2.05 31.45
CA ALA A 265 -13.81 3.22 32.08
C ALA A 265 -15.23 3.52 31.55
N GLN A 266 -15.47 3.35 30.24
CA GLN A 266 -16.80 3.53 29.66
C GLN A 266 -17.79 2.47 30.12
N LEU A 267 -17.40 1.20 30.18
CA LEU A 267 -18.24 0.12 30.68
C LEU A 267 -18.56 0.32 32.17
N GLN A 268 -17.56 0.72 32.97
CA GLN A 268 -17.76 1.03 34.38
C GLN A 268 -18.72 2.21 34.57
N ALA A 269 -18.66 3.25 33.73
CA ALA A 269 -19.60 4.37 33.76
C ALA A 269 -21.04 3.94 33.42
N MET A 270 -21.22 2.85 32.66
CA MET A 270 -22.51 2.20 32.42
C MET A 270 -22.93 1.24 33.55
N GLY A 271 -22.13 1.10 34.60
CA GLY A 271 -22.38 0.17 35.71
C GLY A 271 -22.02 -1.29 35.40
N ILE A 272 -21.21 -1.52 34.37
CA ILE A 272 -20.80 -2.85 33.92
C ILE A 272 -19.34 -3.09 34.32
N ASP A 273 -19.11 -4.06 35.19
CA ASP A 273 -17.76 -4.52 35.51
C ASP A 273 -17.30 -5.54 34.47
N SER A 274 -16.41 -5.12 33.58
CA SER A 274 -15.82 -6.00 32.57
C SER A 274 -14.64 -6.82 33.09
N GLY A 275 -14.08 -6.47 34.26
CA GLY A 275 -12.71 -6.82 34.61
C GLY A 275 -11.69 -6.24 33.62
N PRO A 276 -10.41 -6.65 33.71
CA PRO A 276 -9.37 -6.19 32.81
C PRO A 276 -9.57 -6.78 31.40
N LEU A 277 -9.56 -5.91 30.38
CA LEU A 277 -9.60 -6.33 28.99
C LEU A 277 -8.30 -7.07 28.61
N PRO A 278 -8.40 -8.18 27.87
CA PRO A 278 -7.23 -8.95 27.47
C PRO A 278 -6.27 -8.10 26.63
N PRO A 279 -4.97 -8.41 26.65
CA PRO A 279 -4.02 -7.75 25.77
C PRO A 279 -4.38 -8.01 24.31
N LEU A 280 -4.25 -6.97 23.47
CA LEU A 280 -4.56 -7.05 22.02
C LEU A 280 -3.66 -8.02 21.25
N ASP A 281 -2.56 -8.45 21.86
CA ASP A 281 -1.61 -9.40 21.30
C ASP A 281 -1.25 -10.41 22.41
N PRO A 282 -1.38 -11.75 22.24
CA PRO A 282 -1.88 -12.52 21.09
C PRO A 282 -3.27 -13.15 21.39
N ASP A 283 -4.29 -12.34 21.67
CA ASP A 283 -5.64 -12.89 21.89
C ASP A 283 -6.28 -13.31 20.55
N PRO A 284 -6.62 -14.60 20.34
CA PRO A 284 -7.21 -15.09 19.10
C PRO A 284 -8.61 -14.54 18.80
N SER A 285 -9.27 -13.88 19.77
CA SER A 285 -10.61 -13.34 19.60
C SER A 285 -10.67 -12.05 18.78
N VAL A 286 -9.57 -11.28 18.69
CA VAL A 286 -9.52 -10.05 17.91
C VAL A 286 -8.91 -10.33 16.52
N PRO A 287 -9.63 -10.01 15.42
CA PRO A 287 -9.08 -10.16 14.08
C PRO A 287 -7.73 -9.45 13.91
N ARG A 288 -6.74 -10.15 13.34
CA ARG A 288 -5.36 -9.66 13.20
C ARG A 288 -5.24 -8.32 12.46
N HIS A 289 -6.16 -8.01 11.54
CA HIS A 289 -6.18 -6.75 10.81
C HIS A 289 -6.65 -5.53 11.64
N LEU A 290 -7.17 -5.76 12.86
CA LEU A 290 -7.53 -4.73 13.84
C LEU A 290 -6.43 -4.47 14.87
N VAL A 291 -5.28 -5.12 14.70
CA VAL A 291 -4.05 -4.87 15.45
C VAL A 291 -3.03 -4.25 14.49
N MET A 292 -2.44 -3.13 14.89
CA MET A 292 -1.48 -2.39 14.06
C MET A 292 -0.29 -3.28 13.75
N ARG A 293 0.00 -3.51 12.46
CA ARG A 293 1.24 -4.10 12.02
C ARG A 293 2.34 -3.04 12.05
N ILE A 294 3.52 -3.40 12.50
CA ILE A 294 4.69 -2.52 12.56
C ILE A 294 5.73 -3.12 11.64
N ARG A 295 6.22 -2.33 10.69
CA ARG A 295 7.30 -2.66 9.77
C ARG A 295 8.51 -1.81 10.12
N VAL A 296 9.58 -2.45 10.57
CA VAL A 296 10.82 -1.78 10.97
C VAL A 296 11.76 -1.70 9.78
N ILE A 297 12.24 -0.51 9.47
CA ILE A 297 13.18 -0.26 8.37
C ILE A 297 14.53 0.27 8.87
N ASP A 298 15.59 -0.06 8.15
CA ASP A 298 16.92 0.50 8.36
C ASP A 298 17.07 1.90 7.73
N SER A 299 18.27 2.49 7.80
CA SER A 299 18.58 3.79 7.19
C SER A 299 18.58 3.78 5.66
N ARG A 300 18.54 2.61 5.02
CA ARG A 300 18.46 2.42 3.56
C ARG A 300 17.03 2.13 3.09
N GLY A 301 16.06 2.08 4.01
CA GLY A 301 14.67 1.73 3.73
C GLY A 301 14.42 0.22 3.57
N GLN A 302 15.39 -0.64 3.88
CA GLN A 302 15.21 -2.09 3.84
C GLN A 302 14.47 -2.57 5.08
N VAL A 303 13.56 -3.54 4.89
CA VAL A 303 12.78 -4.11 5.99
C VAL A 303 13.68 -5.03 6.83
N MET A 304 13.83 -4.70 8.10
CA MET A 304 14.59 -5.49 9.07
C MET A 304 13.71 -6.54 9.75
N ALA A 305 12.51 -6.14 10.16
CA ALA A 305 11.54 -6.98 10.82
C ALA A 305 10.13 -6.42 10.62
N ALA A 306 9.12 -7.27 10.68
CA ALA A 306 7.73 -6.84 10.68
C ALA A 306 6.89 -7.77 11.56
N GLY A 307 5.91 -7.21 12.26
CA GLY A 307 5.10 -7.95 13.22
C GLY A 307 4.04 -7.07 13.87
N ARG A 308 3.27 -7.64 14.79
CA ARG A 308 2.25 -6.90 15.57
C ARG A 308 2.69 -6.71 17.03
N ASP A 309 3.52 -7.63 17.53
CA ASP A 309 4.09 -7.54 18.87
C ASP A 309 5.29 -6.59 18.90
N LEU A 310 5.05 -5.38 19.41
CA LEU A 310 6.06 -4.35 19.60
C LEU A 310 7.21 -4.82 20.51
N ARG A 311 6.95 -5.64 21.53
CA ARG A 311 7.99 -6.11 22.45
C ARG A 311 8.93 -7.08 21.75
N SER A 312 8.38 -8.03 21.00
CA SER A 312 9.17 -8.94 20.16
C SER A 312 9.99 -8.17 19.11
N LEU A 313 9.42 -7.15 18.46
CA LEU A 313 10.15 -6.32 17.49
C LEU A 313 11.29 -5.54 18.15
N ARG A 314 11.07 -4.96 19.33
CA ARG A 314 12.12 -4.29 20.10
C ARG A 314 13.24 -5.26 20.44
N ALA A 315 12.91 -6.44 20.96
CA ALA A 315 13.90 -7.45 21.30
C ALA A 315 14.73 -7.87 20.08
N ALA A 316 14.07 -8.14 18.94
CA ALA A 316 14.72 -8.55 17.70
C ALA A 316 15.66 -7.47 17.12
N CYS A 317 15.26 -6.19 17.20
CA CYS A 317 16.03 -5.09 16.61
C CYS A 317 17.08 -4.49 17.55
N THR A 318 17.02 -4.75 18.86
CA THR A 318 18.03 -4.26 19.84
C THR A 318 19.37 -5.01 19.70
N THR A 319 19.35 -6.23 19.17
CA THR A 319 20.53 -7.09 18.99
C THR A 319 21.41 -6.70 17.80
N GLN A 320 21.03 -5.69 17.02
CA GLN A 320 21.95 -5.07 16.06
C GLN A 320 22.59 -3.86 16.72
N PRO A 321 23.83 -3.98 17.24
CA PRO A 321 24.56 -2.81 17.68
C PRO A 321 24.71 -1.92 16.45
N SER A 322 24.12 -0.73 16.50
CA SER A 322 24.55 0.38 15.66
C SER A 322 26.01 0.64 16.01
N THR A 323 26.93 0.01 15.28
CA THR A 323 28.38 0.24 15.32
C THR A 323 28.76 1.60 14.73
N GLN A 324 27.90 2.61 14.90
CA GLN A 324 28.12 4.01 14.53
C GLN A 324 27.63 4.93 15.66
N ALA A 325 27.98 4.62 16.90
CA ALA A 325 27.97 5.58 18.00
C ALA A 325 29.08 5.22 19.00
N SER A 326 30.32 5.17 18.52
CA SER A 326 31.51 5.18 19.37
C SER A 326 32.50 6.16 18.78
N ALA A 327 32.15 7.44 18.81
CA ALA A 327 33.15 8.50 18.77
C ALA A 327 33.86 8.53 20.15
N PRO A 328 35.16 8.88 20.22
CA PRO A 328 36.04 8.62 21.35
C PRO A 328 35.84 9.66 22.46
N PHE A 329 34.69 9.64 23.14
CA PHE A 329 34.39 10.57 24.23
C PHE A 329 34.48 9.95 25.63
N THR A 330 35.11 8.79 25.77
CA THR A 330 35.44 8.22 27.08
C THR A 330 36.87 8.60 27.47
N THR A 331 37.01 9.71 28.19
CA THR A 331 38.25 10.05 28.91
C THR A 331 38.09 9.61 30.36
N HIS A 332 38.90 8.65 30.81
CA HIS A 332 38.94 8.22 32.21
C HIS A 332 40.04 8.98 32.97
N GLY A 333 39.80 9.30 34.24
CA GLY A 333 40.78 9.99 35.11
C GLY A 333 40.62 11.52 35.26
N LEU A 334 39.42 12.05 34.99
CA LEU A 334 39.13 13.47 35.19
C LEU A 334 38.89 13.76 36.68
N THR A 335 39.82 14.50 37.32
CA THR A 335 39.70 15.02 38.69
C THR A 335 39.21 16.47 38.72
N SER A 336 39.03 17.09 37.55
CA SER A 336 38.44 18.42 37.40
C SER A 336 37.63 18.49 36.11
N TRP A 337 36.66 19.41 36.09
CA TRP A 337 35.79 19.68 34.95
C TRP A 337 36.60 20.06 33.70
N SER A 338 36.56 19.23 32.65
CA SER A 338 37.32 19.43 31.40
C SER A 338 36.44 19.69 30.18
N PHE A 339 35.12 19.77 30.35
CA PHE A 339 34.22 20.14 29.27
C PHE A 339 34.29 21.66 29.08
N GLY A 340 34.49 22.11 27.85
CA GLY A 340 34.30 23.51 27.48
C GLY A 340 32.85 23.97 27.72
N PRO A 341 32.54 25.25 27.45
CA PRO A 341 31.16 25.73 27.56
C PRO A 341 30.22 24.85 26.73
N TRP A 342 29.06 24.53 27.30
CA TRP A 342 28.04 23.74 26.63
C TRP A 342 27.68 24.37 25.28
N PRO A 343 27.70 23.61 24.17
CA PRO A 343 27.29 24.14 22.87
C PRO A 343 25.81 24.52 22.95
N GLN A 344 25.49 25.77 22.61
CA GLN A 344 24.12 26.26 22.62
C GLN A 344 23.27 25.68 21.48
N GLU A 345 23.92 25.07 20.47
CA GLU A 345 23.28 24.38 19.36
C GLU A 345 23.98 23.05 19.09
N ALA A 346 23.18 22.00 18.92
CA ALA A 346 23.63 20.69 18.46
C ALA A 346 23.08 20.43 17.06
N VAL A 347 23.96 20.29 16.07
CA VAL A 347 23.57 19.93 14.70
C VAL A 347 23.39 18.41 14.63
N TYR A 348 22.15 17.96 14.47
CA TYR A 348 21.87 16.57 14.15
C TYR A 348 21.85 16.38 12.62
N PRO A 349 22.48 15.33 12.08
CA PRO A 349 22.34 15.00 10.68
C PRO A 349 20.88 14.73 10.35
N ARG A 350 20.36 15.35 9.29
CA ARG A 350 18.98 15.17 8.83
C ARG A 350 18.77 13.72 8.38
N PRO A 351 17.68 13.04 8.78
CA PRO A 351 17.45 11.64 8.43
C PRO A 351 16.81 11.43 7.04
N TRP A 352 16.64 12.46 6.22
CA TRP A 352 16.00 12.37 4.89
C TRP A 352 16.80 13.08 3.79
N PRO A 353 16.76 12.60 2.53
CA PRO A 353 17.36 13.27 1.37
C PRO A 353 16.70 14.62 1.07
N GLU A 354 17.46 15.57 0.48
CA GLU A 354 17.00 16.93 0.18
C GLU A 354 15.81 16.99 -0.81
N ASP A 355 15.60 15.94 -1.59
CA ASP A 355 14.59 15.90 -2.66
C ASP A 355 13.15 15.63 -2.18
N CYS A 356 12.91 15.50 -0.87
CA CYS A 356 11.58 15.23 -0.32
C CYS A 356 10.76 16.49 0.05
N CYS A 357 11.26 17.69 -0.26
CA CYS A 357 10.52 18.94 -0.02
C CYS A 357 9.85 19.44 -1.31
N PRO A 358 8.53 19.68 -1.35
CA PRO A 358 7.92 20.34 -2.50
C PRO A 358 8.50 21.76 -2.64
N PRO A 359 8.72 22.26 -3.88
CA PRO A 359 9.47 23.49 -4.15
C PRO A 359 8.80 24.79 -3.65
N ASP A 360 7.55 24.74 -3.19
CA ASP A 360 6.77 25.92 -2.76
C ASP A 360 6.23 25.80 -1.32
N ALA A 361 7.10 25.47 -0.36
CA ALA A 361 6.78 25.71 1.05
C ALA A 361 7.10 27.18 1.42
N PRO A 362 6.12 28.01 1.82
CA PRO A 362 6.42 29.35 2.27
C PRO A 362 7.16 29.31 3.62
N ALA A 363 8.39 29.80 3.65
CA ALA A 363 8.98 30.32 4.88
C ALA A 363 8.20 31.60 5.27
N PRO A 364 7.87 31.79 6.56
CA PRO A 364 8.91 31.94 7.56
C PRO A 364 8.73 31.07 8.80
N MET A 365 9.87 30.78 9.44
CA MET A 365 9.96 30.23 10.78
C MET A 365 9.14 31.08 11.77
N PRO A 366 8.37 30.47 12.68
CA PRO A 366 7.61 31.21 13.68
C PRO A 366 8.53 31.86 14.74
N GLN A 367 8.19 33.10 15.12
CA GLN A 367 8.97 34.01 15.98
C GLN A 367 9.19 33.57 17.45
N TRP A 368 8.80 32.36 17.86
CA TRP A 368 8.98 31.90 19.25
C TRP A 368 10.41 31.42 19.58
N MET A 369 11.32 31.38 18.60
CA MET A 369 12.76 31.13 18.83
C MET A 369 13.54 32.35 19.34
N HIS A 370 12.95 33.54 19.47
CA HIS A 370 13.64 34.75 19.95
C HIS A 370 13.31 35.16 21.39
N THR A 371 12.56 34.37 22.16
CA THR A 371 12.24 34.71 23.54
C THR A 371 13.18 33.96 24.50
N PRO A 372 14.05 34.65 25.27
CA PRO A 372 14.85 33.99 26.28
C PRO A 372 13.93 33.47 27.40
N LEU A 373 13.79 32.15 27.51
CA LEU A 373 13.19 31.50 28.65
C LEU A 373 14.18 31.58 29.81
N PHE A 374 14.06 32.57 30.70
CA PHE A 374 14.28 32.45 32.15
C PHE A 374 13.87 33.75 32.84
N PRO A 375 13.11 33.67 33.94
CA PRO A 375 13.53 34.38 35.13
C PRO A 375 13.76 33.40 36.28
N VAL A 376 14.99 33.53 36.79
CA VAL A 376 15.50 33.18 38.11
C VAL A 376 14.41 33.17 39.20
N LEU A 377 14.27 32.05 39.89
CA LEU A 377 13.82 32.01 41.29
C LEU A 377 14.94 31.39 42.11
N LEU A 378 15.87 32.25 42.52
CA LEU A 378 16.77 32.05 43.65
C LEU A 378 16.80 33.39 44.38
N ASP A 379 15.99 33.51 45.43
CA ASP A 379 16.38 34.25 46.64
C ASP A 379 15.43 33.93 47.81
N ARG A 380 15.89 32.99 48.66
CA ARG A 380 15.93 32.99 50.14
C ARG A 380 15.74 31.60 50.74
#